data_AF-A0A127FBW3-F1
#
_entry.id   AF-A0A127FBW3-F1
#
_cell.length_a   1.000
_cell.length_b   1.000
_cell.length_c   1.000
_cell.angle_alpha   90.00
_cell.angle_beta   90.00
_cell.angle_gamma   90.00
#
_symmetry.space_group_name_H-M   'P 1'
#
loop_
_entity.id
_entity.type
_entity.pdbx_description
1 polymer ?
#
loop_
_entity_poly.entity_id
_entity_poly.type
_entity_poly.pdbx_seq_one_letter_code
_entity_poly.pdbx_strand_id
1 'polypeptide(L)' 'MPRRHDDDRRDLWSVFNRTQENLTKGGLSARAANGRRQTTRPVQGIDQSVRLNRALWLLADGLRQLKA' A
#
# COMPACT_ATOMS: atom_id res chain seq x y z
N MET A 1 -1.90 -5.98 11.29
CA MET A 1 -0.50 -5.99 11.76
C MET A 1 0.40 -5.81 10.54
N PRO A 2 1.37 -4.89 10.54
CA PRO A 2 2.37 -4.78 9.49
C PRO A 2 3.10 -6.11 9.34
N ARG A 3 3.40 -6.53 8.10
CA ARG A 3 4.13 -7.78 7.86
C ARG A 3 5.60 -7.71 8.22
N ARG A 4 6.15 -6.51 8.34
CA ARG A 4 7.52 -6.21 8.77
C ARG A 4 7.46 -5.23 9.93
N HIS A 5 8.15 -5.56 11.02
CA HIS A 5 8.22 -4.71 12.22
C HIS A 5 9.03 -3.42 11.97
N ASP A 6 9.98 -3.44 11.03
CA ASP A 6 10.85 -2.29 10.73
C ASP A 6 10.11 -1.11 10.09
N ASP A 7 9.02 -1.39 9.36
CA ASP A 7 8.21 -0.36 8.70
C ASP A 7 7.22 0.33 9.67
N ASP A 8 7.34 0.17 10.99
CA ASP A 8 6.42 0.77 11.98
C ASP A 8 6.63 2.25 12.24
N ARG A 9 7.67 2.82 11.64
CA ARG A 9 7.86 4.25 11.58
C ARG A 9 6.78 4.88 10.70
N ARG A 10 6.26 6.02 11.15
CA ARG A 10 5.22 6.78 10.44
C ARG A 10 5.79 7.81 9.46
N ASP A 11 7.01 7.58 8.98
CA ASP A 11 7.61 8.40 7.94
C ASP A 11 7.10 8.00 6.55
N LEU A 12 7.25 8.91 5.59
CA LEU A 12 6.71 8.76 4.25
C LEU A 12 7.24 7.51 3.55
N TRP A 13 8.51 7.16 3.76
CA TRP A 13 9.16 6.03 3.11
C TRP A 13 8.63 4.70 3.66
N SER A 14 8.54 4.56 4.99
CA SER A 14 7.99 3.37 5.64
C SER A 14 6.52 3.16 5.28
N VAL A 15 5.71 4.23 5.23
CA VAL A 15 4.30 4.16 4.82
C VAL A 15 4.15 3.80 3.34
N PHE A 16 5.01 4.34 2.47
CA PHE A 16 5.04 4.01 1.05
C PHE A 16 5.30 2.52 0.82
N ASN A 17 6.37 1.98 1.43
CA ASN A 17 6.76 0.58 1.29
C ASN A 17 5.66 -0.37 1.77
N ARG A 18 5.10 -0.10 2.95
CA ARG A 18 4.00 -0.88 3.50
C ARG A 18 2.77 -0.89 2.59
N THR A 19 2.44 0.25 2.01
CA THR A 19 1.30 0.38 1.10
C THR A 19 1.54 -0.38 -0.20
N GLN A 20 2.74 -0.24 -0.80
CA GLN A 20 3.12 -0.96 -2.00
C GLN A 20 3.08 -2.48 -1.78
N GLU A 21 3.67 -2.97 -0.69
CA GLU A 21 3.70 -4.40 -0.36
C GLU A 21 2.29 -4.97 -0.20
N ASN A 22 1.41 -4.25 0.49
CA ASN A 22 0.03 -4.67 0.70
C ASN A 22 -0.78 -4.76 -0.60
N LEU A 23 -0.50 -3.88 -1.56
CA LEU A 23 -1.19 -3.88 -2.86
C LEU A 23 -0.66 -4.99 -3.78
N THR A 24 0.64 -5.22 -3.81
CA THR A 24 1.24 -6.27 -4.65
C THR A 24 0.99 -7.67 -4.08
N LYS A 25 1.14 -7.86 -2.76
CA LYS A 25 0.98 -9.18 -2.13
C LYS A 25 -0.45 -9.48 -1.69
N GLY A 26 -1.33 -8.48 -1.61
CA GLY A 26 -2.68 -8.65 -1.07
C GLY A 26 -2.64 -9.18 0.36
N GLY A 27 -3.63 -9.98 0.77
CA GLY A 27 -3.63 -10.73 2.03
C GLY A 27 -3.96 -9.91 3.29
N LEU A 28 -4.51 -8.71 3.14
CA LEU A 28 -5.00 -7.90 4.25
C LEU A 28 -6.42 -8.32 4.64
N SER A 29 -6.68 -8.53 5.92
CA SER A 29 -8.03 -8.78 6.42
C SER A 29 -8.85 -7.50 6.38
N ALA A 30 -10.01 -7.58 5.76
CA ALA A 30 -10.99 -6.50 5.63
C ALA A 30 -12.39 -7.02 5.99
N ARG A 31 -13.33 -6.09 6.20
CA ARG A 31 -14.76 -6.41 6.20
C ARG A 31 -15.40 -5.72 5.00
N ALA A 32 -16.14 -6.49 4.21
CA ALA A 32 -16.94 -5.94 3.13
C ALA A 32 -18.09 -5.10 3.70
N ALA A 33 -18.69 -4.24 2.88
CA ALA A 33 -19.82 -3.39 3.28
C ALA A 33 -21.02 -4.19 3.85
N ASN A 34 -21.16 -5.45 3.46
CA ASN A 34 -22.15 -6.39 3.97
C ASN A 34 -21.73 -7.12 5.28
N GLY A 35 -20.66 -6.68 5.93
CA GLY A 35 -20.16 -7.23 7.19
C GLY A 35 -19.37 -8.54 7.07
N ARG A 36 -19.27 -9.15 5.88
CA ARG A 36 -18.50 -10.40 5.70
C ARG A 36 -17.00 -10.12 5.82
N ARG A 37 -16.28 -11.02 6.50
CA ARG A 37 -14.81 -11.02 6.47
C ARG A 37 -14.34 -11.32 5.04
N GLN A 38 -13.42 -10.50 4.56
CA GLN A 38 -12.78 -10.65 3.26
C GLN A 38 -11.27 -10.47 3.43
N THR A 39 -10.50 -11.03 2.50
CA THR A 39 -9.07 -10.79 2.41
C THR A 39 -8.77 -10.11 1.08
N THR A 40 -7.92 -9.07 1.08
CA THR A 40 -7.51 -8.42 -0.17
C THR A 40 -6.79 -9.41 -1.08
N ARG A 41 -7.05 -9.33 -2.38
CA ARG A 41 -6.36 -10.17 -3.37
C ARG A 41 -5.08 -9.45 -3.82
N PRO A 42 -3.99 -10.17 -4.11
CA PRO A 42 -2.80 -9.56 -4.70
C PRO A 42 -3.13 -8.98 -6.08
N VAL A 43 -2.58 -7.82 -6.39
CA VAL A 43 -2.56 -7.30 -7.76
C VAL A 43 -1.57 -8.13 -8.55
N GLN A 44 -2.09 -8.83 -9.57
CA GLN A 44 -1.30 -9.66 -10.47
C GLN A 44 -1.22 -8.98 -11.84
N GLY A 45 -0.05 -9.06 -12.47
CA GLY A 45 0.25 -8.43 -13.76
C GLY A 45 1.24 -7.28 -13.65
N ILE A 46 2.20 -7.27 -14.59
CA ILE A 46 3.33 -6.34 -14.62
C ILE A 46 2.82 -4.92 -14.86
N ASP A 47 1.94 -4.72 -15.85
CA ASP A 47 1.42 -3.39 -16.19
C ASP A 47 0.59 -2.78 -15.06
N GLN A 48 -0.23 -3.60 -14.39
CA GLN A 48 -1.01 -3.16 -13.22
C GLN A 48 -0.08 -2.77 -12.07
N SER A 49 0.98 -3.56 -11.83
CA SER A 49 1.96 -3.29 -10.78
C SER A 49 2.77 -2.03 -11.05
N VAL A 50 3.24 -1.83 -12.30
CA VAL A 50 4.00 -0.64 -12.71
C VAL A 50 3.15 0.62 -12.57
N ARG A 51 1.89 0.58 -13.05
CA ARG A 51 0.96 1.71 -12.92
C ARG A 51 0.68 2.06 -11.46
N LEU A 52 0.46 1.06 -10.61
CA LEU A 52 0.22 1.26 -9.19
C LEU A 52 1.44 1.84 -8.48
N ASN A 53 2.63 1.33 -8.78
CA ASN A 53 3.88 1.84 -8.23
C ASN A 53 4.11 3.31 -8.64
N ARG A 54 3.87 3.65 -9.90
CA ARG A 54 3.96 5.03 -10.40
C ARG A 54 2.97 5.97 -9.70
N ALA A 55 1.72 5.53 -9.51
CA ALA A 55 0.71 6.32 -8.80
C ALA A 55 1.12 6.58 -7.35
N LEU A 56 1.64 5.56 -6.65
CA LEU A 56 2.14 5.71 -5.28
C LEU A 56 3.32 6.70 -5.21
N TRP A 57 4.23 6.67 -6.19
CA TRP A 57 5.35 7.60 -6.26
C TRP A 57 4.90 9.05 -6.43
N LEU A 58 3.96 9.31 -7.34
CA LEU A 58 3.42 10.66 -7.54
C LEU A 58 2.73 11.19 -6.28
N LEU A 59 2.01 10.34 -5.56
CA LEU A 59 1.40 10.70 -4.28
C LEU A 59 2.46 11.02 -3.22
N ALA A 60 3.52 10.20 -3.12
CA ALA A 60 4.60 10.44 -2.18
C ALA A 60 5.35 11.76 -2.49
N ASP A 61 5.58 12.06 -3.77
CA ASP A 61 6.22 13.31 -4.18
C ASP A 61 5.36 14.53 -3.82
N GLY A 62 4.05 14.48 -4.09
CA GLY A 62 3.12 15.54 -3.68
C GLY A 62 3.07 15.74 -2.16
N LEU A 63 3.05 14.65 -1.38
CA LEU A 63 3.09 14.72 0.08
C LEU A 63 4.41 15.28 0.61
N ARG A 64 5.54 14.99 -0.06
CA ARG A 64 6.83 15.58 0.26
C ARG A 64 6.82 17.10 0.04
N GLN A 65 6.24 17.56 -1.08
CA GLN A 65 6.13 18.99 -1.39
C GLN A 65 5.22 19.75 -0.41
N LEU A 66 4.14 19.12 0.07
CA LEU A 66 3.21 19.71 1.05
C LEU A 66 3.80 19.83 2.47
N LYS A 67 4.86 19.08 2.77
CA LYS A 67 5.55 19.11 4.06
C LYS A 67 6.71 20.11 4.09
N ALA A 68 7.00 20.78 2.97
CA ALA A 68 8.05 21.79 2.83
C ALA A 68 7.59 23.18 3.29
#